data_AF-A0A7K2ATQ7-F1
#
_entry.id   AF-A0A7K2ATQ7-F1
#
_cell.length_a   1.000
_cell.length_b   1.000
_cell.length_c   1.000
_cell.angle_alpha   90.00
_cell.angle_beta   90.00
_cell.angle_gamma   90.00
#
_symmetry.space_group_name_H-M   'P 1'
#
loop_
_entity.id
_entity.type
_entity.pdbx_description
1 polymer ?
#
loop_
_entity_poly.entity_id
_entity_poly.type
_entity_poly.pdbx_seq_one_letter_code
_entity_poly.pdbx_strand_id
1 'polypeptide(L)'
;MAACLARRDGHHSIGVTSPRNRAFVEGLGLYDEVIIYDEIDRTDARVASGLVDMAGSGRVRSAIHTHFADNLKFSIAVGATHWEEMGGDSDLPGPRPEFFFAPGQSAKRVRDWGPDEFANRSARAFHDLLDHTERWLTVVHRTGPDDIEATYRELLEGLADPAVGYVCSMSEASPP
;
A
#
# COMPACT_ATOMS: atom_id res chain seq x y z
N MET A 1 -2.94 2.23 5.26
CA MET A 1 -2.01 3.29 5.67
C MET A 1 -2.40 4.65 5.11
N ALA A 2 -2.52 4.80 3.79
CA ALA A 2 -2.89 6.08 3.15
C ALA A 2 -4.15 6.70 3.77
N ALA A 3 -5.22 5.93 3.99
CA ALA A 3 -6.41 6.41 4.70
C ALA A 3 -6.15 6.94 6.13
N CYS A 4 -5.24 6.31 6.89
CA CYS A 4 -4.86 6.82 8.21
C CYS A 4 -3.99 8.09 8.12
N LEU A 5 -3.22 8.21 7.04
CA LEU A 5 -2.34 9.35 6.78
C LEU A 5 -3.21 10.56 6.38
N ALA A 6 -4.12 10.43 5.42
CA ALA A 6 -5.05 11.46 4.97
C ALA A 6 -5.92 12.11 6.08
N ARG A 7 -6.04 11.47 7.24
CA ARG A 7 -6.75 11.99 8.42
C ARG A 7 -5.89 12.83 9.36
N ARG A 8 -4.58 12.89 9.14
CA ARG A 8 -3.67 13.68 9.94
C ARG A 8 -3.48 15.02 9.25
N ASP A 9 -3.34 16.08 10.01
CA ASP A 9 -2.95 17.37 9.45
C ASP A 9 -1.42 17.49 9.40
N GLY A 10 -0.92 18.49 8.67
CA GLY A 10 0.47 18.92 8.75
C GLY A 10 1.48 18.05 7.99
N HIS A 11 1.04 17.25 7.02
CA HIS A 11 1.92 16.55 6.10
C HIS A 11 1.34 16.62 4.68
N HIS A 12 2.21 16.43 3.69
CA HIS A 12 1.84 16.34 2.28
C HIS A 12 2.09 14.91 1.81
N SER A 13 1.05 14.25 1.34
CA SER A 13 1.06 12.85 0.96
C SER A 13 1.13 12.69 -0.56
N ILE A 14 2.14 11.96 -1.03
CA ILE A 14 2.36 11.68 -2.45
C ILE A 14 2.16 10.19 -2.72
N GLY A 15 1.19 9.85 -3.56
CA GLY A 15 1.00 8.50 -4.08
C GLY A 15 1.90 8.28 -5.29
N VAL A 16 2.85 7.33 -5.20
CA VAL A 16 3.73 6.97 -6.33
C VAL A 16 3.26 5.65 -6.93
N THR A 17 2.88 5.65 -8.22
CA THR A 17 2.28 4.47 -8.86
C THR A 17 2.73 4.26 -10.31
N SER A 18 2.28 3.19 -10.94
CA SER A 18 2.50 2.95 -12.37
C SER A 18 1.58 3.82 -13.25
N PRO A 19 1.96 4.14 -14.50
CA PRO A 19 1.11 4.93 -15.40
C PRO A 19 -0.32 4.39 -15.53
N ARG A 20 -0.47 3.06 -15.64
CA ARG A 20 -1.78 2.41 -15.76
C ARG A 20 -2.68 2.58 -14.53
N ASN A 21 -2.10 2.80 -13.35
CA ASN A 21 -2.85 2.90 -12.09
C ASN A 21 -3.07 4.35 -11.64
N ARG A 22 -2.52 5.35 -12.35
CA ARG A 22 -2.59 6.77 -11.94
C ARG A 22 -4.03 7.21 -11.65
N ALA A 23 -4.90 7.06 -12.64
CA ALA A 23 -6.30 7.49 -12.53
C ALA A 23 -7.04 6.79 -11.38
N PHE A 24 -6.77 5.49 -11.17
CA PHE A 24 -7.34 4.75 -10.05
C PHE A 24 -6.88 5.32 -8.71
N VAL A 25 -5.56 5.53 -8.54
CA VAL A 25 -4.98 6.04 -7.28
C VAL A 25 -5.45 7.47 -6.98
N GLU A 26 -5.54 8.33 -8.01
CA GLU A 26 -6.15 9.67 -7.89
C GLU A 26 -7.61 9.57 -7.44
N GLY A 27 -8.38 8.65 -8.04
CA GLY A 27 -9.77 8.40 -7.71
C GLY A 27 -10.03 7.93 -6.28
N LEU A 28 -9.01 7.41 -5.57
CA LEU A 28 -9.14 7.05 -4.15
C LEU A 28 -9.33 8.27 -3.25
N GLY A 29 -8.85 9.46 -3.66
CA GLY A 29 -8.92 10.68 -2.85
C GLY A 29 -8.14 10.60 -1.53
N LEU A 30 -7.10 9.78 -1.48
CA LEU A 30 -6.29 9.52 -0.27
C LEU A 30 -4.94 10.23 -0.26
N TYR A 31 -4.59 10.93 -1.34
CA TYR A 31 -3.30 11.59 -1.52
C TYR A 31 -3.52 13.03 -1.96
N ASP A 32 -2.65 13.92 -1.51
CA ASP A 32 -2.64 15.32 -1.96
C ASP A 32 -2.12 15.43 -3.40
N GLU A 33 -1.19 14.55 -3.76
CA GLU A 33 -0.60 14.46 -5.08
C GLU A 33 -0.43 12.98 -5.49
N VAL A 34 -0.63 12.67 -6.78
CA VAL A 34 -0.30 11.37 -7.34
C VAL A 34 0.64 11.56 -8.53
N ILE A 35 1.78 10.86 -8.48
CA ILE A 35 2.78 10.85 -9.53
C ILE A 35 3.02 9.43 -10.03
N ILE A 36 3.50 9.32 -11.26
CA ILE A 36 3.97 8.04 -11.79
C ILE A 36 5.46 7.84 -11.46
N TYR A 37 5.94 6.59 -11.56
CA TYR A 37 7.34 6.26 -11.29
C TYR A 37 8.36 7.13 -12.07
N ASP A 38 8.02 7.57 -13.27
CA ASP A 38 8.92 8.38 -14.12
C ASP A 38 8.86 9.89 -13.78
N GLU A 39 8.07 10.30 -12.79
CA GLU A 39 7.89 11.69 -12.36
C GLU A 39 8.49 11.98 -10.97
N ILE A 40 9.19 11.00 -10.37
CA ILE A 40 9.80 11.13 -9.03
C ILE A 40 10.71 12.36 -8.95
N ASP A 41 11.48 12.62 -10.01
CA ASP A 41 12.42 13.73 -10.11
C ASP A 41 11.78 15.13 -10.16
N ARG A 42 10.46 15.20 -10.37
CA ARG A 42 9.69 16.45 -10.38
C ARG A 42 9.29 16.94 -8.99
N THR A 43 9.38 16.07 -7.99
CA THR A 43 9.08 16.43 -6.58
C THR A 43 10.18 17.32 -6.00
N ASP A 44 9.85 18.21 -5.05
CA ASP A 44 10.86 19.08 -4.44
C ASP A 44 11.76 18.29 -3.46
N ALA A 45 12.94 17.89 -3.95
CA ALA A 45 13.95 17.16 -3.19
C ALA A 45 14.48 17.90 -1.95
N ARG A 46 14.20 19.21 -1.78
CA ARG A 46 14.62 19.99 -0.61
C ARG A 46 13.70 19.78 0.59
N VAL A 47 12.50 19.25 0.37
CA VAL A 47 11.54 18.97 1.43
C VAL A 47 11.96 17.69 2.16
N ALA A 48 12.00 17.75 3.49
CA ALA A 48 12.23 16.58 4.31
C ALA A 48 11.08 15.58 4.14
N SER A 49 11.40 14.38 3.64
CA SER A 49 10.41 13.39 3.20
C SER A 49 10.66 12.04 3.85
N GLY A 50 9.65 11.16 3.84
CA GLY A 50 9.80 9.78 4.27
C GLY A 50 9.20 8.83 3.25
N LEU A 51 9.84 7.67 3.05
CA LEU A 51 9.36 6.63 2.15
C LEU A 51 8.68 5.52 2.93
N VAL A 52 7.49 5.14 2.48
CA VAL A 52 6.88 3.84 2.80
C VAL A 52 6.71 3.06 1.50
N ASP A 53 7.57 2.07 1.31
CA ASP A 53 7.59 1.19 0.15
C ASP A 53 6.65 -0.02 0.37
N MET A 54 5.48 0.06 -0.26
CA MET A 54 4.51 -1.05 -0.35
C MET A 54 4.70 -1.88 -1.63
N ALA A 55 5.42 -1.34 -2.63
CA ALA A 55 5.54 -1.93 -3.96
C ALA A 55 6.69 -2.94 -4.04
N GLY A 56 7.69 -2.82 -3.16
CA GLY A 56 8.88 -3.67 -3.12
C GLY A 56 9.78 -3.49 -4.35
N SER A 57 9.57 -2.44 -5.16
CA SER A 57 10.33 -2.22 -6.39
C SER A 57 11.66 -1.57 -6.08
N GLY A 58 12.76 -2.33 -6.15
CA GLY A 58 14.12 -1.81 -5.93
C GLY A 58 14.48 -0.64 -6.85
N ARG A 59 13.97 -0.62 -8.09
CA ARG A 59 14.15 0.50 -9.03
C ARG A 59 13.51 1.79 -8.52
N VAL A 60 12.24 1.71 -8.08
CA VAL A 60 11.50 2.88 -7.55
C VAL A 60 12.13 3.36 -6.25
N ARG A 61 12.49 2.42 -5.36
CA ARG A 61 13.20 2.73 -4.12
C ARG A 61 14.51 3.45 -4.41
N SER A 62 15.35 2.93 -5.31
CA SER A 62 16.62 3.55 -5.69
C SER A 62 16.43 4.96 -6.26
N ALA A 63 15.43 5.18 -7.11
CA ALA A 63 15.12 6.50 -7.66
C ALA A 63 14.73 7.51 -6.56
N ILE A 64 13.86 7.11 -5.62
CA ILE A 64 13.44 7.97 -4.50
C ILE A 64 14.62 8.28 -3.57
N HIS A 65 15.42 7.27 -3.20
CA HIS A 65 16.61 7.50 -2.38
C HIS A 65 17.59 8.43 -3.06
N THR A 66 17.87 8.23 -4.35
CA THR A 66 18.80 9.08 -5.11
C THR A 66 18.29 10.52 -5.21
N HIS A 67 16.99 10.71 -5.44
CA HIS A 67 16.39 12.03 -5.57
C HIS A 67 16.40 12.82 -4.27
N PHE A 68 15.97 12.21 -3.17
CA PHE A 68 15.86 12.91 -1.88
C PHE A 68 17.15 12.87 -1.04
N ALA A 69 18.02 11.87 -1.22
CA ALA A 69 19.28 11.68 -0.51
C ALA A 69 19.16 11.97 1.00
N ASP A 70 19.90 12.96 1.51
CA ASP A 70 19.91 13.35 2.93
C ASP A 70 18.58 13.97 3.42
N ASN A 71 17.70 14.38 2.50
CA ASN A 71 16.35 14.87 2.83
C ASN A 71 15.35 13.73 3.02
N LEU A 72 15.67 12.49 2.62
CA LEU A 72 14.91 11.33 3.03
C LEU A 72 15.21 11.04 4.50
N LYS A 73 14.21 11.10 5.38
CA LYS A 73 14.38 11.00 6.84
C LYS A 73 14.14 9.60 7.38
N PHE A 74 13.35 8.81 6.67
CA PHE A 74 13.19 7.39 6.92
C PHE A 74 12.80 6.67 5.63
N SER A 75 13.09 5.38 5.56
CA SER A 75 12.67 4.50 4.48
C SER A 75 12.15 3.22 5.11
N ILE A 76 10.88 2.90 4.88
CA ILE A 76 10.20 1.75 5.48
C ILE A 76 9.74 0.82 4.37
N ALA A 77 10.19 -0.43 4.40
CA ALA A 77 9.71 -1.47 3.48
C ALA A 77 8.61 -2.31 4.15
N VAL A 78 7.44 -2.39 3.53
CA VAL A 78 6.29 -3.16 4.03
C VAL A 78 6.11 -4.40 3.15
N GLY A 79 5.99 -5.58 3.77
CA GLY A 79 5.61 -6.80 3.05
C GLY A 79 6.75 -7.60 2.39
N ALA A 80 8.03 -7.26 2.62
CA ALA A 80 9.14 -8.14 2.28
C ALA A 80 9.03 -9.48 3.05
N THR A 81 8.54 -10.52 2.37
CA THR A 81 8.42 -11.88 2.93
C THR A 81 9.76 -12.63 2.98
N HIS A 82 10.82 -12.07 2.41
CA HIS A 82 12.19 -12.58 2.54
C HIS A 82 13.13 -11.44 2.94
N TRP A 83 13.54 -11.43 4.20
CA TRP A 83 14.53 -10.50 4.75
C TRP A 83 15.93 -10.73 4.16
N GLU A 84 16.20 -11.90 3.58
CA GLU A 84 17.47 -12.26 2.93
C GLU A 84 17.62 -11.67 1.51
N GLU A 85 16.50 -11.36 0.82
CA GLU A 85 16.50 -10.82 -0.54
C GLU A 85 16.46 -9.28 -0.61
N MET A 86 16.65 -8.57 0.50
CA MET A 86 16.97 -7.14 0.48
C MET A 86 18.40 -6.86 -0.08
N GLY A 87 18.90 -7.75 -0.94
CA GLY A 87 20.14 -7.56 -1.69
C GLY A 87 19.97 -6.46 -2.72
N GLY A 88 20.82 -5.43 -2.63
CA GLY A 88 20.82 -4.26 -3.51
C GLY A 88 20.67 -2.92 -2.78
N ASP A 89 20.35 -2.92 -1.49
CA ASP A 89 20.14 -1.69 -0.70
C ASP A 89 21.41 -1.13 -0.04
N SER A 90 22.55 -1.79 -0.18
CA SER A 90 23.78 -1.46 0.54
C SER A 90 24.40 -0.10 0.17
N ASP A 91 24.09 0.43 -1.01
CA ASP A 91 24.65 1.69 -1.53
C ASP A 91 23.58 2.78 -1.78
N LEU A 92 22.38 2.64 -1.21
CA LEU A 92 21.37 3.69 -1.33
C LEU A 92 21.75 4.93 -0.49
N PRO A 93 21.68 6.16 -1.05
CA PRO A 93 21.87 7.37 -0.27
C PRO A 93 20.73 7.56 0.74
N GLY A 94 21.03 8.30 1.81
CA GLY A 94 20.08 8.56 2.89
C GLY A 94 19.90 7.37 3.85
N PRO A 95 18.71 7.22 4.46
CA PRO A 95 18.46 6.23 5.51
C PRO A 95 18.40 4.84 4.91
N ARG A 96 18.87 3.82 5.63
CA ARG A 96 18.71 2.43 5.19
C ARG A 96 17.23 2.02 5.26
N PRO A 97 16.69 1.30 4.26
CA PRO A 97 15.34 0.76 4.34
C PRO A 97 15.15 -0.14 5.57
N GLU A 98 14.18 0.19 6.42
CA GLU A 98 13.81 -0.56 7.60
C GLU A 98 12.58 -1.43 7.32
N PHE A 99 12.66 -2.72 7.65
CA PHE A 99 11.53 -3.62 7.45
C PHE A 99 10.42 -3.39 8.49
N PHE A 100 9.19 -3.19 8.01
CA PHE A 100 8.01 -3.11 8.86
C PHE A 100 7.45 -4.51 9.16
N PHE A 101 7.84 -5.07 10.30
CA PHE A 101 7.26 -6.32 10.80
C PHE A 101 5.94 -6.07 11.56
N ALA A 102 4.82 -6.17 10.84
CA ALA A 102 3.49 -5.90 11.39
C ALA A 102 3.17 -6.68 12.69
N PRO A 103 3.47 -7.99 12.82
CA PRO A 103 3.22 -8.71 14.08
C PRO A 103 3.98 -8.12 15.28
N GLY A 104 5.24 -7.71 15.08
CA GLY A 104 6.04 -7.08 16.13
C GLY A 104 5.49 -5.72 16.55
N GLN A 105 5.02 -4.92 15.58
CA GLN A 105 4.39 -3.63 15.85
C GLN A 105 3.05 -3.80 16.56
N SER A 106 2.22 -4.77 16.17
CA SER A 106 0.98 -5.12 16.87
C SER A 106 1.25 -5.53 18.32
N ALA A 107 2.21 -6.44 18.55
CA ALA A 107 2.58 -6.87 19.90
C ALA A 107 3.09 -5.70 20.76
N LYS A 108 3.85 -4.76 20.17
CA LYS A 108 4.27 -3.53 20.84
C LYS A 108 3.07 -2.68 21.24
N ARG A 109 2.13 -2.43 20.32
CA ARG A 109 0.94 -1.60 20.62
C ARG A 109 0.00 -2.22 21.64
N VAL A 110 -0.12 -3.55 21.65
CA VAL A 110 -0.85 -4.26 22.71
C VAL A 110 -0.17 -4.05 24.08
N ARG A 111 1.16 -4.06 24.16
CA ARG A 111 1.87 -3.73 25.41
C ARG A 111 1.72 -2.26 25.81
N ASP A 112 1.80 -1.35 24.86
CA ASP A 112 1.78 0.11 25.12
C ASP A 112 0.38 0.59 25.55
N TRP A 113 -0.69 0.05 24.95
CA TRP A 113 -2.06 0.57 25.08
C TRP A 113 -3.03 -0.41 25.76
N GLY A 114 -2.67 -1.67 25.88
CA GLY A 114 -3.58 -2.75 26.23
C GLY A 114 -4.29 -3.35 25.01
N PRO A 115 -4.75 -4.61 25.10
CA PRO A 115 -5.37 -5.32 23.99
C PRO A 115 -6.68 -4.68 23.52
N ASP A 116 -7.53 -4.22 24.45
CA ASP A 116 -8.84 -3.66 24.13
C ASP A 116 -8.72 -2.32 23.38
N GLU A 117 -7.85 -1.43 23.84
CA GLU A 117 -7.63 -0.14 23.18
C GLU A 117 -6.97 -0.33 21.81
N PHE A 118 -6.04 -1.28 21.68
CA PHE A 118 -5.47 -1.64 20.38
C PHE A 118 -6.56 -2.14 19.41
N ALA A 119 -7.44 -3.04 19.87
CA ALA A 119 -8.55 -3.55 19.07
C ALA A 119 -9.50 -2.41 18.66
N ASN A 120 -9.90 -1.54 19.60
CA ASN A 120 -10.79 -0.41 19.34
C ASN A 120 -10.20 0.57 18.31
N ARG A 121 -8.91 0.91 18.43
CA ARG A 121 -8.23 1.79 17.46
C ARG A 121 -8.14 1.16 16.08
N SER A 122 -7.85 -0.14 16.02
CA SER A 122 -7.75 -0.88 14.76
C SER A 122 -9.10 -1.01 14.08
N ALA A 123 -10.15 -1.35 14.84
CA ALA A 123 -11.52 -1.43 14.35
C ALA A 123 -12.01 -0.07 13.82
N ARG A 124 -11.78 1.03 14.56
CA ARG A 124 -12.13 2.38 14.09
C ARG A 124 -11.44 2.72 12.77
N ALA A 125 -10.13 2.52 12.68
CA ALA A 125 -9.38 2.79 11.45
C ALA A 125 -9.85 1.90 10.27
N PHE A 126 -10.29 0.67 10.55
CA PHE A 126 -10.85 -0.23 9.54
C PHE A 126 -12.23 0.23 9.08
N HIS A 127 -13.14 0.58 9.98
CA HIS A 127 -14.46 1.12 9.63
C HIS A 127 -14.34 2.43 8.84
N ASP A 128 -13.47 3.35 9.29
CA ASP A 128 -13.20 4.59 8.55
C ASP A 128 -12.75 4.31 7.11
N LEU A 129 -11.96 3.25 6.88
CA LEU A 129 -11.57 2.84 5.53
C LEU A 129 -12.77 2.29 4.73
N LEU A 130 -13.59 1.43 5.36
CA LEU A 130 -14.78 0.85 4.74
C LEU A 130 -15.76 1.91 4.23
N ASP A 131 -15.95 3.00 4.98
CA ASP A 131 -16.83 4.12 4.61
C ASP A 131 -16.45 4.76 3.26
N HIS A 132 -15.22 4.58 2.81
CA HIS A 132 -14.72 5.09 1.53
C HIS A 132 -14.70 4.03 0.43
N THR A 133 -14.77 2.74 0.78
CA THR A 133 -14.61 1.64 -0.20
C THR A 133 -15.76 1.55 -1.18
N GLU A 134 -16.99 1.88 -0.81
CA GLU A 134 -18.13 1.85 -1.75
C GLU A 134 -17.95 2.75 -2.97
N ARG A 135 -17.09 3.78 -2.88
CA ARG A 135 -16.85 4.74 -3.97
C ARG A 135 -15.92 4.21 -5.05
N TRP A 136 -15.08 3.22 -4.73
CA TRP A 136 -14.01 2.77 -5.62
C TRP A 136 -13.89 1.24 -5.72
N LEU A 137 -14.48 0.48 -4.80
CA LEU A 137 -14.44 -0.99 -4.80
C LEU A 137 -15.77 -1.55 -5.30
N THR A 138 -15.71 -2.28 -6.42
CA THR A 138 -16.80 -3.12 -6.91
C THR A 138 -16.54 -4.56 -6.50
N VAL A 139 -17.45 -5.16 -5.74
CA VAL A 139 -17.35 -6.58 -5.37
C VAL A 139 -18.04 -7.42 -6.43
N VAL A 140 -17.30 -8.35 -7.04
CA VAL A 140 -17.80 -9.28 -8.05
C VAL A 140 -17.75 -10.70 -7.50
N HIS A 141 -18.90 -11.37 -7.53
CA HIS A 141 -19.01 -12.77 -7.16
C HIS A 141 -18.83 -13.65 -8.41
N ARG A 142 -17.98 -14.67 -8.28
CA ARG A 142 -17.65 -15.64 -9.34
C ARG A 142 -17.82 -17.05 -8.79
N THR A 143 -18.41 -17.94 -9.57
CA THR A 143 -18.77 -19.28 -9.10
C THR A 143 -18.36 -20.35 -10.10
N GLY A 144 -17.76 -21.42 -9.58
CA GLY A 144 -17.35 -22.57 -10.36
C GLY A 144 -15.90 -22.52 -10.83
N PRO A 145 -15.35 -23.67 -11.25
CA PRO A 145 -13.92 -23.83 -11.51
C PRO A 145 -13.40 -22.92 -12.62
N ASP A 146 -14.15 -22.78 -13.72
CA ASP A 146 -13.73 -21.99 -14.89
C ASP A 146 -13.60 -20.50 -14.55
N ASP A 147 -14.59 -19.96 -13.82
CA ASP A 147 -14.63 -18.56 -13.36
C ASP A 147 -13.49 -18.26 -12.38
N ILE A 148 -13.14 -19.22 -11.52
CA ILE A 148 -12.03 -19.12 -10.58
C ILE A 148 -10.70 -19.14 -11.33
N GLU A 149 -10.52 -20.04 -12.29
CA GLU A 149 -9.31 -20.12 -13.10
C GLU A 149 -9.11 -18.81 -13.91
N ALA A 150 -10.17 -18.29 -14.52
CA ALA A 150 -10.13 -17.02 -15.24
C ALA A 150 -9.71 -15.86 -14.33
N THR A 151 -10.35 -15.75 -13.16
CA THR A 151 -10.02 -14.72 -12.15
C THR A 151 -8.56 -14.83 -11.70
N TYR A 152 -8.08 -16.05 -11.46
CA TYR A 152 -6.69 -16.30 -11.08
C TYR A 152 -5.72 -15.86 -12.19
N ARG A 153 -6.00 -16.19 -13.46
CA ARG A 153 -5.18 -15.77 -14.60
C ARG A 153 -5.16 -14.26 -14.78
N GLU A 154 -6.31 -13.58 -14.65
CA GLU A 154 -6.38 -12.11 -14.70
C GLU A 154 -5.50 -11.46 -13.63
N LEU A 155 -5.53 -11.97 -12.39
CA LEU A 155 -4.70 -11.48 -11.30
C LEU A 155 -3.21 -11.78 -11.53
N LEU A 156 -2.89 -13.00 -11.97
CA LEU A 156 -1.52 -13.44 -12.24
C LEU A 156 -0.85 -12.64 -13.35
N GLU A 157 -1.59 -12.34 -14.41
CA GLU A 157 -1.14 -11.51 -15.55
C GLU A 157 -1.17 -10.01 -15.21
N GLY A 158 -1.70 -9.65 -14.04
CA GLY A 158 -1.84 -8.27 -13.59
C GLY A 158 -2.85 -7.47 -14.41
N LEU A 159 -3.80 -8.13 -15.07
CA LEU A 159 -4.85 -7.52 -15.90
C LEU A 159 -6.11 -7.16 -15.10
N ALA A 160 -6.26 -7.69 -13.89
CA ALA A 160 -7.36 -7.37 -13.01
C ALA A 160 -7.46 -5.86 -12.74
N ASP A 161 -8.68 -5.33 -12.83
CA ASP A 161 -8.97 -3.95 -12.44
C ASP A 161 -8.75 -3.77 -10.93
N PRO A 162 -7.90 -2.84 -10.48
CA PRO A 162 -7.67 -2.61 -9.06
C PRO A 162 -8.92 -2.12 -8.30
N ALA A 163 -9.97 -1.67 -9.00
CA ALA A 163 -11.27 -1.35 -8.43
C ALA A 163 -12.15 -2.58 -8.20
N VAL A 164 -11.78 -3.77 -8.66
CA VAL A 164 -12.61 -4.99 -8.54
C VAL A 164 -12.06 -5.93 -7.46
N GLY A 165 -12.91 -6.21 -6.47
CA GLY A 165 -12.68 -7.27 -5.49
C GLY A 165 -13.45 -8.54 -5.87
N TYR A 166 -12.74 -9.63 -6.11
CA TYR A 166 -13.38 -10.91 -6.48
C TYR A 166 -13.68 -11.76 -5.23
N VAL A 167 -14.92 -12.23 -5.12
CA VAL A 167 -15.34 -13.28 -4.16
C VAL A 167 -15.65 -14.54 -4.95
N CYS A 168 -14.77 -15.53 -4.83
CA CYS A 168 -14.83 -16.77 -5.58
C CYS A 168 -15.38 -17.92 -4.72
N SER A 169 -16.33 -18.69 -5.27
CA SER A 169 -16.89 -19.89 -4.61
C SER A 169 -16.88 -21.11 -5.54
N MET A 170 -16.58 -22.28 -4.98
CA MET A 170 -16.67 -23.56 -5.70
C MET A 170 -18.11 -24.07 -5.83
N SER A 171 -19.04 -23.60 -4.97
CA SER A 171 -20.44 -24.00 -4.96
C SER A 171 -21.35 -22.79 -5.11
N GLU A 172 -22.43 -22.91 -5.88
CA GLU A 172 -23.56 -21.99 -5.78
C GLU A 172 -24.10 -22.09 -4.36
N ALA A 173 -24.17 -20.97 -3.63
CA ALA A 173 -24.89 -20.95 -2.37
C ALA A 173 -26.33 -21.39 -2.66
N SER A 174 -26.82 -22.44 -1.99
CA SER A 174 -28.23 -22.81 -2.09
C SER A 174 -29.08 -21.60 -1.70
N PRO A 175 -30.12 -21.24 -2.49
CA PRO A 175 -31.03 -20.18 -2.09
C PRO A 175 -31.70 -20.55 -0.74
N PRO A 176 -32.03 -19.55 0.09
CA PRO A 176 -32.66 -19.76 1.39
C PRO A 176 -34.02 -20.46 1.31
#